data_AF-A0A662GR45-F1
#
_entry.id   AF-A0A662GR45-F1
#
_cell.length_a   1.000
_cell.length_b   1.000
_cell.length_c   1.000
_cell.angle_alpha   90.00
_cell.angle_beta   90.00
_cell.angle_gamma   90.00
#
_symmetry.space_group_name_H-M   'P 1'
#
loop_
_entity.id
_entity.type
_entity.pdbx_description
1 polymer ?
#
loop_
_entity_poly.entity_id
_entity_poly.type
_entity_poly.pdbx_seq_one_letter_code
_entity_poly.pdbx_strand_id
1 'polypeptide(L)' 'VYVSKLEEWFVDLCRRRGLLVNAWPVNAAEEFERCVACGVAFVTTDRPQLIVELAERSARRA' A
#
# COMPACT_ATOMS: atom_id res chain seq x y z
N VAL A 1 -2.90 6.15 6.48
CA VAL A 1 -2.39 5.40 7.64
C VAL A 1 -0.89 5.44 7.58
N TYR A 2 -0.24 5.75 8.70
CA TYR A 2 1.21 5.75 8.75
C TYR A 2 1.73 4.34 8.49
N VAL A 3 2.65 4.12 7.55
CA VAL A 3 3.00 2.76 7.06
C VAL A 3 3.45 1.82 8.17
N SER A 4 4.15 2.34 9.19
CA SER A 4 4.59 1.50 10.31
C SER A 4 3.43 0.98 11.17
N LYS A 5 2.28 1.67 11.15
CA LYS A 5 1.04 1.33 11.86
C LYS A 5 0.01 0.60 10.97
N LEU A 6 0.41 0.14 9.79
CA LEU A 6 -0.51 -0.52 8.86
C LEU A 6 -0.83 -1.94 9.31
N GLU A 7 -2.06 -2.19 9.72
CA GLU A 7 -2.51 -3.53 10.13
C GLU A 7 -3.61 -4.04 9.20
N GLU A 8 -3.54 -5.32 8.83
CA GLU A 8 -4.45 -5.92 7.85
C GLU A 8 -5.92 -5.83 8.31
N TRP A 9 -6.20 -6.11 9.59
CA TRP A 9 -7.56 -6.05 10.13
C TRP A 9 -8.16 -4.65 9.99
N PHE A 10 -7.35 -3.60 10.08
CA PHE A 10 -7.80 -2.22 9.96
C PHE A 10 -8.20 -1.91 8.51
N VAL A 11 -7.37 -2.34 7.55
CA VAL A 11 -7.68 -2.16 6.13
C VAL A 11 -8.94 -2.93 5.75
N ASP A 12 -9.07 -4.17 6.22
CA ASP A 12 -10.24 -5.01 6.00
C ASP A 12 -11.51 -4.41 6.63
N LEU A 13 -11.40 -3.85 7.84
CA LEU A 13 -12.48 -3.14 8.53
C LEU A 13 -12.97 -1.90 7.75
N CYS A 14 -12.04 -1.11 7.20
CA CYS A 14 -12.33 0.04 6.35
C CYS A 14 -13.01 -0.40 5.05
N ARG A 15 -12.44 -1.40 4.37
CA ARG A 15 -12.97 -1.94 3.11
C ARG A 15 -14.40 -2.44 3.26
N ARG A 16 -14.72 -3.18 4.34
CA ARG A 16 -16.09 -3.64 4.63
C ARG A 16 -17.10 -2.49 4.83
N ARG A 17 -16.64 -1.28 5.14
CA ARG A 17 -17.46 -0.08 5.27
C ARG A 17 -17.45 0.81 4.02
N GLY A 18 -16.86 0.35 2.93
CA GLY A 18 -16.73 1.14 1.70
C GLY A 18 -15.72 2.28 1.82
N LEU A 19 -14.81 2.23 2.80
CA LEU A 19 -13.76 3.23 2.97
C LEU A 19 -12.48 2.79 2.25
N LEU A 20 -11.87 3.73 1.53
CA LEU A 20 -10.55 3.54 0.90
C LEU A 20 -9.44 3.92 1.89
N VAL A 21 -8.36 3.14 1.88
CA VAL A 21 -7.19 3.39 2.73
C VAL A 21 -6.03 3.86 1.86
N ASN A 22 -5.43 4.99 2.25
CA ASN A 22 -4.14 5.48 1.73
C ASN A 22 -3.05 5.24 2.78
N ALA A 23 -1.88 4.72 2.44
CA ALA A 23 -0.73 4.55 3.33
C ALA A 23 0.38 5.59 3.05
N TRP A 24 1.05 6.08 4.09
CA TRP A 24 2.07 7.14 3.96
C TRP A 24 3.12 7.12 5.09
N PRO A 25 4.35 7.62 4.87
CA PRO A 25 5.04 7.56 3.58
C PRO A 25 5.41 6.10 3.25
N VAL A 26 5.53 5.76 1.97
CA VAL A 26 5.99 4.44 1.52
C VAL A 26 7.22 4.65 0.64
N ASN A 27 8.41 4.38 1.17
CA ASN A 27 9.69 4.73 0.54
C ASN A 27 10.63 3.53 0.31
N ALA A 28 10.21 2.33 0.73
CA ALA A 28 10.93 1.07 0.54
C ALA A 28 10.07 0.01 -0.18
N ALA A 29 10.73 -0.99 -0.77
CA ALA A 29 10.06 -2.07 -1.49
C ALA A 29 9.24 -2.95 -0.54
N GLU A 30 9.79 -3.24 0.65
CA GLU A 30 9.15 -4.06 1.69
C GLU A 30 7.89 -3.39 2.23
N GLU A 31 7.90 -2.06 2.35
CA GLU A 31 6.74 -1.27 2.74
C GLU A 31 5.64 -1.32 1.68
N PHE A 32 6.02 -1.20 0.40
CA PHE A 32 5.08 -1.32 -0.72
C PHE A 32 4.46 -2.71 -0.77
N GLU A 33 5.27 -3.77 -0.64
CA GLU A 33 4.81 -5.16 -0.62
C GLU A 33 3.82 -5.39 0.53
N ARG A 34 4.09 -4.84 1.72
CA ARG A 34 3.14 -4.86 2.84
C ARG A 34 1.84 -4.12 2.51
N CYS A 35 1.90 -2.96 1.84
CA CYS A 35 0.71 -2.24 1.40
C CYS A 35 -0.15 -3.05 0.40
N VAL A 36 0.50 -3.71 -0.56
CA VAL A 36 -0.17 -4.60 -1.53
C VAL A 36 -0.82 -5.77 -0.81
N ALA A 37 -0.09 -6.46 0.08
CA ALA A 37 -0.61 -7.59 0.84
C ALA A 37 -1.81 -7.21 1.71
N CYS A 38 -1.81 -6.02 2.32
CA CYS A 38 -2.93 -5.54 3.13
C CYS A 38 -4.13 -5.05 2.29
N GLY A 39 -4.01 -4.92 0.97
CA GLY A 39 -5.08 -4.41 0.11
C GLY A 39 -5.33 -2.90 0.23
N VAL A 40 -4.27 -2.12 0.47
CA VAL A 40 -4.35 -0.66 0.51
C VAL A 40 -4.65 -0.10 -0.90
N ALA A 41 -5.50 0.92 -0.98
CA ALA A 41 -5.94 1.49 -2.27
C ALA A 41 -4.93 2.50 -2.85
N PHE A 42 -4.26 3.28 -2.00
CA PHE A 42 -3.32 4.31 -2.43
C PHE A 42 -2.07 4.33 -1.54
N VAL A 43 -0.95 4.80 -2.10
CA VAL A 43 0.26 5.08 -1.34
C VAL A 43 0.73 6.51 -1.60
N THR A 44 1.31 7.14 -0.58
CA THR A 44 2.00 8.43 -0.70
C THR A 44 3.49 8.19 -0.45
N THR A 45 4.34 8.72 -1.31
CA THR A 45 5.78 8.40 -1.36
C THR A 45 6.60 9.63 -1.70
N ASP A 46 7.83 9.66 -1.18
CA ASP A 46 8.87 10.60 -1.62
C ASP A 46 9.69 10.04 -2.79
N ARG A 47 9.46 8.78 -3.16
CA ARG A 47 10.17 8.04 -4.22
C ARG A 47 9.20 7.52 -5.29
N PRO A 48 8.52 8.40 -6.04
CA PRO A 48 7.48 7.99 -6.98
C PRO A 48 7.99 7.04 -8.08
N GLN A 49 9.23 7.21 -8.55
CA GLN A 49 9.80 6.33 -9.59
C GLN A 49 9.93 4.88 -9.09
N LEU A 50 10.40 4.69 -7.85
CA LEU A 50 10.49 3.37 -7.23
C LEU A 50 9.12 2.70 -7.11
N ILE A 51 8.10 3.44 -6.68
CA ILE A 51 6.74 2.91 -6.53
C ILE A 51 6.12 2.52 -7.87
N VAL A 52 6.33 3.32 -8.93
CA VAL A 52 5.87 2.98 -10.28
C VAL A 52 6.51 1.67 -10.76
N GLU A 53 7.83 1.52 -10.63
CA GLU A 53 8.54 0.29 -11.01
C GLU A 53 8.03 -0.93 -10.24
N LEU A 54 7.82 -0.79 -8.92
CA LEU A 54 7.28 -1.85 -8.07
C LEU A 54 5.86 -2.25 -8.46
N ALA A 55 4.99 -1.27 -8.73
CA ALA A 55 3.60 -1.50 -9.13
C ALA A 55 3.52 -2.22 -10.47
N GLU A 56 4.31 -1.82 -11.47
CA GLU A 56 4.39 -2.50 -12.76
C GLU A 56 4.90 -3.95 -12.61
N ARG A 57 5.92 -4.17 -11.76
CA ARG A 57 6.40 -5.52 -11.46
C ARG A 57 5.32 -6.38 -10.81
N SER A 58 4.55 -5.81 -9.88
CA SER A 58 3.48 -6.55 -9.20
C SER A 58 2.32 -6.89 -10.14
N ALA A 59 1.94 -5.97 -11.03
CA ALA A 59 0.86 -6.20 -12.00
C ALA A 59 1.19 -7.31 -13.00
N ARG A 60 2.47 -7.49 -13.38
CA ARG A 60 2.91 -8.57 -14.27
C ARG A 60 2.91 -9.97 -13.62
N ARG A 61 2.80 -10.05 -12.29
CA ARG A 61 2.81 -11.31 -11.53
C ARG A 61 1.40 -11.83 -11.18
N ALA A 62 0.38 -10.98 -11.28
CA ALA A 62 -1.01 -11.30 -11.01
C ALA A 62 -1.69 -11.87 -12.27
#